data_AF-A0A852U571-F1
#
_entry.id   AF-A0A852U571-F1
#
_cell.length_a   1.000
_cell.length_b   1.000
_cell.length_c   1.000
_cell.angle_alpha   90.00
_cell.angle_beta   90.00
_cell.angle_gamma   90.00
#
_symmetry.space_group_name_H-M   'P 1'
#
loop_
_entity.id
_entity.type
_entity.pdbx_description
1 polymer ?
#
loop_
_entity_poly.entity_id
_entity_poly.type
_entity_poly.pdbx_seq_one_letter_code
_entity_poly.pdbx_strand_id
1 'polypeptide(L)'
;MAHNSPCENAKSPKCRCSGCGGSLHGWPGHLLLAQRPSEDRDALRSAADQSWFSALGPEGGRAALLKKPNIPMKRAAADRAVADIVDWLAGDDDKIKRVATIGRLISEDTLKDLDAYAEKGTTDNRDLLKLRSIIPGHFWCSLLADLSGAADTAHGNLEKIPGQAQEALLGSEEQPGWGDVQRYVAGFTLAAIWTYVKPLAVTWDLESLVRIMRILAVLICPDPGRHPRVARLCLSPLVKDVITETAESRLHQSFGAALDPVWGA
;
A
#
# COMPACT_ATOMS: atom_id res chain seq x y z
N MET A 1 -12.10 26.40 -9.85
CA MET A 1 -10.96 26.88 -9.03
C MET A 1 -9.70 26.29 -9.62
N ALA A 2 -8.68 27.11 -9.91
CA ALA A 2 -7.49 26.69 -10.61
C ALA A 2 -6.72 25.63 -9.79
N HIS A 3 -6.32 24.55 -10.46
CA HIS A 3 -5.32 23.62 -9.98
C HIS A 3 -4.02 24.40 -9.81
N ASN A 4 -3.49 24.47 -8.59
CA ASN A 4 -2.13 24.92 -8.42
C ASN A 4 -1.25 23.70 -8.76
N SER A 5 -0.44 23.78 -9.82
CA SER A 5 0.61 22.80 -10.17
C SER A 5 1.54 22.31 -9.03
N PRO A 6 1.66 22.95 -7.83
CA PRO A 6 2.45 22.41 -6.73
C PRO A 6 1.97 21.08 -6.13
N CYS A 7 0.74 20.62 -6.40
CA CYS A 7 0.23 19.40 -5.75
C CYS A 7 1.00 18.15 -6.18
N GLU A 8 1.28 18.04 -7.47
CA GLU A 8 1.96 16.90 -8.09
C GLU A 8 3.35 16.64 -7.53
N ASN A 9 4.02 17.70 -7.05
CA ASN A 9 5.36 17.66 -6.48
C ASN A 9 5.38 17.93 -4.96
N ALA A 10 4.21 17.88 -4.31
CA ALA A 10 4.09 18.22 -2.90
C ALA A 10 4.84 17.21 -2.02
N LYS A 11 5.61 17.72 -1.05
CA LYS A 11 6.33 16.96 -0.02
C LYS A 11 5.86 17.28 1.41
N SER A 12 4.82 18.12 1.52
CA SER A 12 4.35 18.63 2.81
C SER A 12 3.51 17.57 3.52
N PRO A 13 3.69 17.37 4.84
CA PRO A 13 2.89 16.43 5.63
C PRO A 13 1.42 16.82 5.79
N LYS A 14 1.00 17.93 5.17
CA LYS A 14 -0.37 18.42 5.20
C LYS A 14 -0.82 18.76 3.79
N CYS A 15 -1.94 18.18 3.38
CA CYS A 15 -2.65 18.53 2.15
C CYS A 15 -3.97 19.22 2.50
N ARG A 16 -4.24 20.39 1.90
CA ARG A 16 -5.48 21.16 2.06
C ARG A 16 -6.06 21.59 0.70
N CYS A 17 -5.59 20.98 -0.39
CA CYS A 17 -5.99 21.38 -1.73
C CYS A 17 -7.41 20.92 -2.01
N SER A 18 -8.35 21.87 -2.10
CA SER A 18 -9.72 21.58 -2.51
C SER A 18 -9.86 21.32 -4.01
N GLY A 19 -8.92 21.81 -4.84
CA GLY A 19 -8.94 21.60 -6.28
C GLY A 19 -8.84 20.12 -6.68
N CYS A 20 -7.78 19.43 -6.25
CA CYS A 20 -7.62 17.99 -6.50
C CYS A 20 -8.18 17.12 -5.35
N GLY A 21 -8.67 17.70 -4.25
CA GLY A 21 -9.08 16.91 -3.09
C GLY A 21 -7.92 16.09 -2.48
N GLY A 22 -6.66 16.45 -2.76
CA GLY A 22 -5.47 15.69 -2.40
C GLY A 22 -5.15 14.47 -3.28
N SER A 23 -5.92 14.18 -4.33
CA SER A 23 -5.71 13.02 -5.21
C SER A 23 -4.42 13.06 -6.03
N LEU A 24 -3.82 14.25 -6.18
CA LEU A 24 -2.56 14.48 -6.91
C LEU A 24 -1.36 14.74 -5.99
N HIS A 25 -1.49 14.53 -4.68
CA HIS A 25 -0.44 14.91 -3.74
C HIS A 25 0.83 14.07 -3.94
N GLY A 26 1.89 14.66 -4.47
CA GLY A 26 3.26 14.12 -4.51
C GLY A 26 3.53 12.97 -5.48
N TRP A 27 2.57 12.06 -5.70
CA TRP A 27 2.81 10.84 -6.49
C TRP A 27 3.23 11.09 -7.94
N PRO A 28 2.69 12.08 -8.70
CA PRO A 28 3.14 12.30 -10.08
C PRO A 28 4.60 12.77 -10.13
N GLY A 29 5.03 13.60 -9.17
CA GLY A 29 6.40 14.06 -9.03
C GLY A 29 7.36 12.91 -8.72
N HIS A 30 6.94 11.93 -7.92
CA HIS A 30 7.72 10.71 -7.68
C HIS A 30 7.85 9.84 -8.93
N LEU A 31 6.81 9.71 -9.76
CA LEU A 31 6.90 9.00 -11.03
C LEU A 31 7.79 9.71 -12.04
N LEU A 32 7.78 11.05 -12.05
CA LEU A 32 8.71 11.83 -12.86
C LEU A 32 10.15 11.62 -12.38
N LEU A 33 10.37 11.62 -11.06
CA LEU A 33 11.68 11.37 -10.47
C LEU A 33 12.22 9.97 -10.79
N ALA A 34 11.35 8.96 -10.87
CA ALA A 34 11.75 7.60 -11.28
C ALA A 34 12.34 7.57 -12.70
N GLN A 35 11.89 8.46 -13.60
CA GLN A 35 12.36 8.56 -14.99
C GLN A 35 13.64 9.42 -15.14
N ARG A 36 14.08 10.07 -14.07
CA ARG A 36 15.28 10.94 -14.09
C ARG A 36 16.57 10.14 -13.90
N PRO A 37 17.75 10.74 -14.11
CA PRO A 37 19.03 10.10 -13.78
C PRO A 37 19.12 9.66 -12.31
N SER A 38 19.98 8.69 -12.02
CA SER A 38 20.14 8.15 -10.66
C SER A 38 20.55 9.22 -9.64
N GLU A 39 21.28 10.25 -10.07
CA GLU A 39 21.73 11.38 -9.23
C GLU A 39 20.57 12.10 -8.54
N ASP A 40 19.44 12.29 -9.24
CA ASP A 40 18.26 12.91 -8.67
C ASP A 40 17.60 12.02 -7.59
N ARG A 41 17.65 10.69 -7.78
CA ARG A 41 17.17 9.71 -6.80
C ARG A 41 18.14 9.56 -5.62
N ASP A 42 19.43 9.66 -5.86
CA ASP A 42 20.48 9.72 -4.84
C ASP A 42 20.29 10.90 -3.90
N ALA A 43 19.87 12.05 -4.42
CA ALA A 43 19.53 13.20 -3.60
C ALA A 43 18.33 12.93 -2.68
N LEU A 44 17.30 12.23 -3.17
CA LEU A 44 16.14 11.83 -2.34
C LEU A 44 16.57 10.86 -1.22
N ARG A 45 17.36 9.82 -1.55
CA ARG A 45 17.92 8.88 -0.57
C ARG A 45 18.77 9.59 0.48
N SER A 46 19.69 10.43 0.04
CA SER A 46 20.60 11.17 0.91
C SER A 46 19.85 12.11 1.86
N ALA A 47 18.79 12.78 1.38
CA ALA A 47 17.96 13.62 2.23
C ALA A 47 17.22 12.82 3.32
N ALA A 48 16.71 11.63 2.98
CA ALA A 48 16.08 10.74 3.96
C ALA A 48 17.11 10.22 4.99
N ASP A 49 18.32 9.87 4.54
CA ASP A 49 19.42 9.45 5.42
C ASP A 49 19.85 10.57 6.37
N GLN A 50 20.05 11.79 5.86
CA GLN A 50 20.38 12.96 6.69
C GLN A 50 19.29 13.25 7.73
N SER A 51 18.01 13.14 7.33
CA SER A 51 16.87 13.32 8.24
C SER A 51 16.85 12.26 9.34
N TRP A 52 17.19 11.01 9.00
CA TRP A 52 17.28 9.90 9.93
C TRP A 52 18.37 10.13 10.98
N PHE A 53 19.59 10.43 10.54
CA PHE A 53 20.70 10.69 11.46
C PHE A 53 20.46 11.93 12.33
N SER A 54 19.84 12.97 11.76
CA SER A 54 19.43 14.16 12.52
C SER A 54 18.38 13.82 13.59
N ALA A 55 17.46 12.90 13.30
CA ALA A 55 16.42 12.47 14.22
C ALA A 55 16.93 11.60 15.38
N LEU A 56 18.08 10.93 15.21
CA LEU A 56 18.76 10.18 16.28
C LEU A 56 19.46 11.09 17.31
N GLY A 57 19.82 12.31 16.90
CA GLY A 57 20.49 13.30 17.73
C GLY A 57 22.00 13.05 17.93
N PRO A 58 22.68 13.86 18.75
CA PRO A 58 24.14 13.86 18.89
C PRO A 58 24.71 12.61 19.58
N GLU A 59 23.89 11.82 20.28
CA GLU A 59 24.30 10.57 20.94
C GLU A 59 24.35 9.37 19.96
N GLY A 60 24.63 9.63 18.67
CA GLY A 60 24.62 8.63 17.60
C GLY A 60 25.34 7.33 18.00
N GLY A 61 24.61 6.21 17.96
CA GLY A 61 25.14 4.90 18.35
C GLY A 61 24.08 3.96 18.93
N ARG A 62 24.54 2.90 19.62
CA ARG A 62 23.70 1.81 20.16
C ARG A 62 22.65 2.30 21.18
N ALA A 63 22.91 3.41 21.87
CA ALA A 63 21.95 4.03 22.81
C ALA A 63 20.78 4.73 22.09
N ALA A 64 21.02 5.31 20.91
CA ALA A 64 19.96 5.90 20.08
C ALA A 64 19.03 4.83 19.48
N LEU A 65 19.54 3.61 19.26
CA LEU A 65 18.75 2.45 18.82
C LEU A 65 17.75 1.96 19.86
N LEU A 66 17.96 2.28 21.14
CA LEU A 66 17.08 1.91 22.26
C LEU A 66 16.03 2.99 22.59
N LYS A 67 16.10 4.17 21.95
CA LYS A 67 15.14 5.26 22.18
C LYS A 67 13.78 4.91 21.57
N LYS A 68 12.71 5.27 22.28
CA LYS A 68 11.35 5.18 21.74
C LYS A 68 11.25 6.02 20.45
N PRO A 69 10.64 5.48 19.38
CA PRO A 69 10.56 6.18 18.11
C PRO A 69 9.80 7.50 18.21
N ASN A 70 10.45 8.58 17.76
CA ASN A 70 9.83 9.89 17.67
C ASN A 70 9.27 10.14 16.25
N ILE A 71 8.46 11.20 16.10
CA ILE A 71 7.85 11.56 14.81
C ILE A 71 8.90 11.79 13.69
N PRO A 72 9.98 12.58 13.94
CA PRO A 72 11.05 12.74 12.95
C PRO A 72 11.65 11.42 12.46
N MET A 73 11.92 10.47 13.35
CA MET A 73 12.46 9.15 12.98
C MET A 73 11.48 8.40 12.07
N LYS A 74 10.19 8.35 12.43
CA LYS A 74 9.18 7.66 11.61
C LYS A 74 9.06 8.26 10.21
N ARG A 75 9.12 9.59 10.10
CA ARG A 75 9.10 10.29 8.81
C ARG A 75 10.33 9.97 7.99
N ALA A 76 11.53 10.07 8.57
CA ALA A 76 12.76 9.74 7.86
C ALA A 76 12.83 8.27 7.41
N ALA A 77 12.30 7.34 8.20
CA ALA A 77 12.17 5.94 7.79
C ALA A 77 11.21 5.77 6.60
N ALA A 78 10.05 6.44 6.64
CA ALA A 78 9.09 6.42 5.54
C ALA A 78 9.62 7.12 4.28
N ASP A 79 10.34 8.23 4.41
CA ASP A 79 10.99 8.94 3.29
C ASP A 79 12.06 8.07 2.63
N ARG A 80 12.79 7.29 3.43
CA ARG A 80 13.75 6.31 2.90
C ARG A 80 13.03 5.21 2.12
N ALA A 81 11.90 4.72 2.62
CA ALA A 81 11.08 3.75 1.89
C ALA A 81 10.48 4.34 0.59
N VAL A 82 10.08 5.61 0.59
CA VAL A 82 9.67 6.33 -0.62
C VAL A 82 10.81 6.38 -1.64
N ALA A 83 12.04 6.62 -1.20
CA ALA A 83 13.21 6.62 -2.09
C ALA A 83 13.42 5.23 -2.73
N ASP A 84 13.35 4.16 -1.94
CA ASP A 84 13.47 2.78 -2.44
C ASP A 84 12.35 2.43 -3.44
N ILE A 85 11.10 2.87 -3.19
CA ILE A 85 9.99 2.73 -4.13
C ILE A 85 10.30 3.43 -5.46
N VAL A 86 10.81 4.66 -5.42
CA VAL A 86 11.15 5.43 -6.62
C VAL A 86 12.27 4.75 -7.42
N ASP A 87 13.25 4.16 -6.75
CA ASP A 87 14.30 3.37 -7.40
C ASP A 87 13.76 2.08 -8.02
N TRP A 88 12.86 1.37 -7.32
CA TRP A 88 12.22 0.17 -7.86
C TRP A 88 11.39 0.46 -9.12
N LEU A 89 10.71 1.62 -9.15
CA LEU A 89 9.98 2.12 -10.30
C LEU A 89 10.91 2.48 -11.47
N ALA A 90 12.07 3.06 -11.20
CA ALA A 90 13.04 3.44 -12.23
C ALA A 90 13.59 2.24 -13.03
N GLY A 91 13.46 1.02 -12.51
CA GLY A 91 13.92 -0.19 -13.18
C GLY A 91 13.03 -0.69 -14.31
N ASP A 92 11.81 -0.16 -14.49
CA ASP A 92 10.86 -0.64 -15.51
C ASP A 92 9.72 0.37 -15.76
N ASP A 93 9.67 0.91 -16.98
CA ASP A 93 8.67 1.87 -17.43
C ASP A 93 7.23 1.35 -17.31
N ASP A 94 7.00 0.05 -17.42
CA ASP A 94 5.66 -0.52 -17.32
C ASP A 94 5.15 -0.47 -15.87
N LYS A 95 6.03 -0.51 -14.86
CA LYS A 95 5.66 -0.26 -13.46
C LYS A 95 5.18 1.18 -13.29
N ILE A 96 5.90 2.14 -13.88
CA ILE A 96 5.54 3.56 -13.85
C ILE A 96 4.18 3.78 -14.51
N LYS A 97 3.97 3.21 -15.70
CA LYS A 97 2.68 3.30 -16.41
C LYS A 97 1.53 2.73 -15.57
N ARG A 98 1.72 1.59 -14.91
CA ARG A 98 0.70 0.97 -14.05
C ARG A 98 0.33 1.84 -12.86
N VAL A 99 1.31 2.37 -12.13
CA VAL A 99 1.04 3.33 -11.03
C VAL A 99 0.32 4.57 -11.56
N ALA A 100 0.78 5.12 -12.68
CA ALA A 100 0.19 6.30 -13.28
C ALA A 100 -1.26 6.08 -13.73
N THR A 101 -1.58 4.89 -14.25
CA THR A 101 -2.95 4.54 -14.65
C THR A 101 -3.90 4.53 -13.46
N ILE A 102 -3.53 3.90 -12.34
CA ILE A 102 -4.37 3.91 -11.13
C ILE A 102 -4.44 5.33 -10.53
N GLY A 103 -3.31 6.04 -10.50
CA GLY A 103 -3.26 7.42 -10.03
C GLY A 103 -4.21 8.34 -10.80
N ARG A 104 -4.22 8.27 -12.14
CA ARG A 104 -5.14 9.03 -13.00
C ARG A 104 -6.60 8.61 -12.82
N LEU A 105 -6.89 7.32 -12.73
CA LEU A 105 -8.24 6.83 -12.45
C LEU A 105 -8.81 7.46 -11.17
N ILE A 106 -7.98 7.62 -10.14
CA ILE A 106 -8.37 8.27 -8.89
C ILE A 106 -8.48 9.78 -9.06
N SER A 107 -7.48 10.43 -9.65
CA SER A 107 -7.42 11.89 -9.70
C SER A 107 -8.33 12.54 -10.73
N GLU A 108 -8.78 11.78 -11.73
CA GLU A 108 -9.62 12.26 -12.82
C GLU A 108 -11.01 11.64 -12.74
N ASP A 109 -11.17 10.36 -13.06
CA ASP A 109 -12.48 9.74 -13.27
C ASP A 109 -13.25 9.56 -11.97
N THR A 110 -12.62 8.91 -10.99
CA THR A 110 -13.22 8.71 -9.65
C THR A 110 -13.59 10.04 -9.02
N LEU A 111 -12.71 11.04 -9.16
CA LEU A 111 -12.92 12.35 -8.58
C LEU A 111 -14.06 13.13 -9.25
N LYS A 112 -14.25 12.99 -10.57
CA LYS A 112 -15.43 13.51 -11.29
C LYS A 112 -16.70 12.80 -10.85
N ASP A 113 -16.65 11.47 -10.68
CA ASP A 113 -17.79 10.68 -10.22
C ASP A 113 -18.20 11.07 -8.80
N LEU A 114 -17.23 11.34 -7.92
CA LEU A 114 -17.48 11.86 -6.57
C LEU A 114 -18.16 13.24 -6.58
N ASP A 115 -17.79 14.14 -7.51
CA ASP A 115 -18.47 15.43 -7.65
C ASP A 115 -19.92 15.24 -8.10
N ALA A 116 -20.15 14.43 -9.13
CA ALA A 116 -21.48 14.15 -9.64
C ALA A 116 -22.36 13.47 -8.58
N TYR A 117 -21.78 12.58 -7.77
CA TYR A 117 -22.43 11.96 -6.62
C TYR A 117 -22.80 13.02 -5.57
N ALA A 118 -21.86 13.90 -5.23
CA ALA A 118 -22.10 14.94 -4.23
C ALA A 118 -23.20 15.90 -4.67
N GLU A 119 -23.20 16.34 -5.92
CA GLU A 119 -24.23 17.23 -6.50
C GLU A 119 -25.63 16.63 -6.35
N LYS A 120 -25.79 15.36 -6.72
CA LYS A 120 -27.07 14.64 -6.63
C LYS A 120 -27.52 14.41 -5.18
N GLY A 121 -26.58 14.12 -4.28
CA GLY A 121 -26.87 13.83 -2.87
C GLY A 121 -27.06 15.06 -1.98
N THR A 122 -26.86 16.28 -2.50
CA THR A 122 -26.91 17.50 -1.67
C THR A 122 -28.26 17.78 -1.01
N THR A 123 -29.35 17.26 -1.59
CA THR A 123 -30.69 17.34 -0.98
C THR A 123 -30.78 16.56 0.32
N ASP A 124 -30.04 15.44 0.40
CA ASP A 124 -30.10 14.49 1.50
C ASP A 124 -29.00 14.77 2.54
N ASN A 125 -27.83 15.24 2.08
CA ASN A 125 -26.72 15.61 2.95
C ASN A 125 -25.99 16.86 2.44
N ARG A 126 -26.22 17.98 3.13
CA ARG A 126 -25.59 19.28 2.79
C ARG A 126 -24.07 19.31 2.98
N ASP A 127 -23.48 18.39 3.75
CA ASP A 127 -22.02 18.33 3.92
C ASP A 127 -21.31 17.89 2.63
N LEU A 128 -22.02 17.26 1.69
CA LEU A 128 -21.48 16.92 0.36
C LEU A 128 -21.04 18.16 -0.44
N LEU A 129 -21.60 19.35 -0.16
CA LEU A 129 -21.10 20.61 -0.72
C LEU A 129 -19.65 20.92 -0.35
N LYS A 130 -19.18 20.34 0.77
CA LYS A 130 -17.82 20.53 1.29
C LYS A 130 -16.91 19.35 0.98
N LEU A 131 -17.35 18.38 0.19
CA LEU A 131 -16.60 17.14 -0.11
C LEU A 131 -15.14 17.42 -0.45
N ARG A 132 -14.91 18.35 -1.39
CA ARG A 132 -13.58 18.76 -1.84
C ARG A 132 -12.69 19.35 -0.74
N SER A 133 -13.27 19.89 0.32
CA SER A 133 -12.53 20.40 1.49
C SER A 133 -12.33 19.36 2.59
N ILE A 134 -13.11 18.27 2.58
CA ILE A 134 -13.10 17.21 3.60
C ILE A 134 -12.16 16.06 3.21
N ILE A 135 -12.13 15.70 1.93
CA ILE A 135 -11.28 14.60 1.41
C ILE A 135 -9.76 14.84 1.58
N PRO A 136 -9.21 16.06 1.41
CA PRO A 136 -7.77 16.28 1.52
C PRO A 136 -7.18 15.77 2.84
N GLY A 137 -5.95 15.25 2.77
CA GLY A 137 -5.26 14.65 3.90
C GLY A 137 -5.01 13.17 3.64
N HIS A 138 -5.54 12.30 4.50
CA HIS A 138 -5.25 10.87 4.45
C HIS A 138 -6.34 10.02 3.79
N PHE A 139 -7.39 10.60 3.20
CA PHE A 139 -8.51 9.85 2.62
C PHE A 139 -8.05 8.81 1.58
N TRP A 140 -7.38 9.25 0.50
CA TRP A 140 -6.98 8.38 -0.61
C TRP A 140 -6.02 7.27 -0.19
N CYS A 141 -4.97 7.62 0.57
CA CYS A 141 -4.03 6.63 1.06
C CYS A 141 -4.64 5.66 2.07
N SER A 142 -5.65 6.09 2.86
CA SER A 142 -6.38 5.17 3.75
C SER A 142 -7.25 4.20 2.96
N LEU A 143 -7.96 4.70 1.95
CA LEU A 143 -8.81 3.90 1.09
C LEU A 143 -8.00 2.85 0.31
N LEU A 144 -6.88 3.26 -0.31
CA LEU A 144 -6.00 2.33 -1.02
C LEU A 144 -5.36 1.29 -0.10
N ALA A 145 -4.98 1.69 1.12
CA ALA A 145 -4.46 0.77 2.11
C ALA A 145 -5.51 -0.28 2.52
N ASP A 146 -6.76 0.13 2.72
CA ASP A 146 -7.85 -0.78 3.08
C ASP A 146 -8.28 -1.69 1.94
N LEU A 147 -8.33 -1.17 0.70
CA LEU A 147 -8.55 -2.00 -0.48
C LEU A 147 -7.44 -3.06 -0.64
N SER A 148 -6.19 -2.69 -0.37
CA SER A 148 -5.05 -3.63 -0.40
C SER A 148 -5.20 -4.72 0.66
N GLY A 149 -5.52 -4.35 1.91
CA GLY A 149 -5.72 -5.32 2.99
C GLY A 149 -6.94 -6.24 2.77
N ALA A 150 -8.02 -5.71 2.18
CA ALA A 150 -9.17 -6.51 1.79
C ALA A 150 -8.82 -7.52 0.69
N ALA A 151 -8.02 -7.12 -0.30
CA ALA A 151 -7.52 -8.01 -1.33
C ALA A 151 -6.61 -9.12 -0.78
N ASP A 152 -5.74 -8.81 0.20
CA ASP A 152 -4.94 -9.83 0.89
C ASP A 152 -5.82 -10.85 1.62
N THR A 153 -6.87 -10.37 2.29
CA THR A 153 -7.82 -11.24 3.01
C THR A 153 -8.54 -12.16 2.04
N ALA A 154 -9.00 -11.62 0.90
CA ALA A 154 -9.65 -12.39 -0.15
C ALA A 154 -8.70 -13.44 -0.73
N HIS A 155 -7.45 -13.06 -1.05
CA HIS A 155 -6.44 -14.00 -1.52
C HIS A 155 -6.15 -15.10 -0.49
N GLY A 156 -5.96 -14.75 0.78
CA GLY A 156 -5.74 -15.72 1.85
C GLY A 156 -6.93 -16.67 2.05
N ASN A 157 -8.16 -16.23 1.76
CA ASN A 157 -9.32 -17.12 1.78
C ASN A 157 -9.36 -18.06 0.57
N LEU A 158 -8.93 -17.63 -0.61
CA LEU A 158 -8.79 -18.50 -1.78
C LEU A 158 -7.79 -19.64 -1.53
N GLU A 159 -6.69 -19.37 -0.82
CA GLU A 159 -5.71 -20.39 -0.46
C GLU A 159 -6.23 -21.43 0.53
N LYS A 160 -7.30 -21.12 1.29
CA LYS A 160 -7.91 -22.04 2.25
C LYS A 160 -8.90 -23.01 1.62
N ILE A 161 -9.32 -22.77 0.37
CA ILE A 161 -10.37 -23.56 -0.31
C ILE A 161 -10.05 -25.07 -0.35
N PRO A 162 -8.83 -25.53 -0.67
CA PRO A 162 -8.51 -26.96 -0.67
C PRO A 162 -8.70 -27.62 0.69
N GLY A 163 -8.26 -26.93 1.76
CA GLY A 163 -8.41 -27.42 3.13
C GLY A 163 -9.87 -27.49 3.56
N GLN A 164 -10.65 -26.45 3.27
CA GLN A 164 -12.09 -26.41 3.54
C GLN A 164 -12.85 -27.51 2.77
N ALA A 165 -12.50 -27.73 1.50
CA ALA A 165 -13.09 -28.80 0.70
C ALA A 165 -12.72 -30.19 1.24
N GLN A 166 -11.49 -30.37 1.72
CA GLN A 166 -11.05 -31.62 2.34
C GLN A 166 -11.79 -31.88 3.67
N GLU A 167 -11.92 -30.86 4.52
CA GLU A 167 -12.70 -30.96 5.77
C GLU A 167 -14.16 -31.30 5.50
N ALA A 168 -14.79 -30.66 4.51
CA ALA A 168 -16.15 -30.98 4.12
C ALA A 168 -16.29 -32.41 3.58
N LEU A 169 -15.36 -32.86 2.74
CA LEU A 169 -15.37 -34.19 2.13
C LEU A 169 -15.13 -35.32 3.15
N LEU A 170 -14.24 -35.09 4.13
CA LEU A 170 -13.86 -36.08 5.14
C LEU A 170 -14.67 -35.98 6.43
N GLY A 171 -15.42 -34.89 6.64
CA GLY A 171 -16.22 -34.61 7.83
C GLY A 171 -17.72 -34.79 7.67
N SER A 172 -18.24 -34.99 6.45
CA SER A 172 -19.68 -35.19 6.20
C SER A 172 -20.20 -36.51 6.77
N GLU A 173 -21.47 -36.60 7.19
CA GLU A 173 -22.09 -37.89 7.58
C GLU A 173 -22.29 -38.84 6.38
N GLU A 174 -22.41 -38.29 5.17
CA GLU A 174 -22.44 -39.01 3.89
C GLU A 174 -21.03 -39.38 3.41
N GLN A 175 -20.14 -39.84 4.30
CA GLN A 175 -18.80 -40.22 3.86
C GLN A 175 -18.92 -41.35 2.84
N PRO A 176 -18.25 -41.23 1.68
CA PRO A 176 -18.00 -42.42 0.89
C PRO A 176 -17.20 -43.39 1.77
N GLY A 177 -17.50 -44.69 1.71
CA GLY A 177 -16.90 -45.75 2.55
C GLY A 177 -15.40 -45.99 2.28
N TRP A 178 -14.61 -44.93 2.35
CA TRP A 178 -13.23 -44.84 1.94
C TRP A 178 -12.29 -45.31 3.05
N GLY A 179 -11.33 -46.14 2.66
CA GLY A 179 -10.19 -46.50 3.52
C GLY A 179 -9.16 -45.38 3.61
N ASP A 180 -8.18 -45.54 4.50
CA ASP A 180 -7.18 -44.50 4.81
C ASP A 180 -6.38 -44.03 3.59
N VAL A 181 -6.06 -44.95 2.67
CA VAL A 181 -5.35 -44.63 1.42
C VAL A 181 -6.19 -43.68 0.55
N GLN A 182 -7.49 -43.90 0.43
CA GLN A 182 -8.37 -43.06 -0.38
C GLN A 182 -8.52 -41.67 0.23
N ARG A 183 -8.60 -41.57 1.58
CA ARG A 183 -8.63 -40.28 2.28
C ARG A 183 -7.34 -39.48 2.08
N TYR A 184 -6.18 -40.15 2.15
CA TYR A 184 -4.89 -39.52 1.90
C TYR A 184 -4.77 -39.01 0.45
N VAL A 185 -5.16 -39.86 -0.51
CA VAL A 185 -5.15 -39.49 -1.95
C VAL A 185 -6.12 -38.35 -2.24
N ALA A 186 -7.28 -38.29 -1.58
CA ALA A 186 -8.26 -37.23 -1.78
C ALA A 186 -7.72 -35.84 -1.43
N GLY A 187 -7.02 -35.69 -0.29
CA GLY A 187 -6.40 -34.41 0.09
C GLY A 187 -5.35 -33.93 -0.92
N PHE A 188 -4.46 -34.84 -1.36
CA PHE A 188 -3.49 -34.55 -2.42
C PHE A 188 -4.18 -34.17 -3.74
N THR A 189 -5.22 -34.90 -4.13
CA THR A 189 -5.94 -34.69 -5.38
C THR A 189 -6.69 -33.36 -5.38
N LEU A 190 -7.32 -32.97 -4.26
CA LEU A 190 -7.97 -31.67 -4.11
C LEU A 190 -6.98 -30.51 -4.27
N ALA A 191 -5.82 -30.60 -3.62
CA ALA A 191 -4.76 -29.58 -3.77
C ALA A 191 -4.23 -29.52 -5.21
N ALA A 192 -4.06 -30.66 -5.86
CA ALA A 192 -3.64 -30.74 -7.26
C ALA A 192 -4.67 -30.12 -8.21
N ILE A 193 -5.95 -30.48 -8.08
CA ILE A 193 -7.04 -29.90 -8.88
C ILE A 193 -7.10 -28.38 -8.68
N TRP A 194 -7.02 -27.92 -7.43
CA TRP A 194 -7.06 -26.49 -7.13
C TRP A 194 -5.94 -25.72 -7.82
N THR A 195 -4.73 -26.29 -7.89
CA THR A 195 -3.59 -25.70 -8.61
C THR A 195 -3.91 -25.41 -10.08
N TYR A 196 -4.71 -26.26 -10.73
CA TYR A 196 -5.14 -26.07 -12.12
C TYR A 196 -6.40 -25.20 -12.26
N VAL A 197 -7.31 -25.22 -11.26
CA VAL A 197 -8.57 -24.46 -11.29
C VAL A 197 -8.37 -22.98 -10.91
N LYS A 198 -7.55 -22.70 -9.90
CA LYS A 198 -7.31 -21.33 -9.39
C LYS A 198 -6.93 -20.33 -10.50
N PRO A 199 -6.00 -20.64 -11.43
CA PRO A 199 -5.65 -19.72 -12.51
C PRO A 199 -6.81 -19.42 -13.48
N LEU A 200 -7.78 -20.32 -13.62
CA LEU A 200 -8.95 -20.11 -14.50
C LEU A 200 -9.93 -19.10 -13.91
N ALA A 201 -10.02 -19.02 -12.59
CA ALA A 201 -10.85 -18.04 -11.88
C ALA A 201 -10.14 -16.69 -11.69
N VAL A 202 -8.80 -16.71 -11.68
CA VAL A 202 -7.96 -15.54 -11.37
C VAL A 202 -7.05 -15.27 -12.58
N THR A 203 -7.63 -14.77 -13.68
CA THR A 203 -6.86 -14.31 -14.86
C THR A 203 -6.11 -13.00 -14.60
N TRP A 204 -6.23 -12.42 -13.41
CA TRP A 204 -5.58 -11.18 -13.01
C TRP A 204 -4.45 -11.46 -12.03
N ASP A 205 -3.28 -10.88 -12.29
CA ASP A 205 -2.20 -10.81 -11.31
C ASP A 205 -2.58 -9.85 -10.17
N LEU A 206 -3.40 -10.36 -9.24
CA LEU A 206 -3.90 -9.62 -8.09
C LEU A 206 -2.75 -9.14 -7.20
N GLU A 207 -1.68 -9.92 -7.09
CA GLU A 207 -0.49 -9.55 -6.30
C GLU A 207 0.18 -8.30 -6.87
N SER A 208 0.41 -8.26 -8.19
CA SER A 208 0.96 -7.06 -8.83
C SER A 208 0.01 -5.88 -8.71
N LEU A 209 -1.31 -6.07 -8.87
CA LEU A 209 -2.26 -4.97 -8.70
C LEU A 209 -2.23 -4.39 -7.28
N VAL A 210 -2.24 -5.26 -6.26
CA VAL A 210 -2.17 -4.87 -4.85
C VAL A 210 -0.85 -4.18 -4.54
N ARG A 211 0.28 -4.67 -5.08
CA ARG A 211 1.58 -3.99 -4.97
C ARG A 211 1.52 -2.56 -5.51
N ILE A 212 0.95 -2.36 -6.70
CA ILE A 212 0.81 -1.03 -7.31
C ILE A 212 -0.10 -0.13 -6.47
N MET A 213 -1.20 -0.66 -5.91
CA MET A 213 -2.08 0.09 -5.00
C MET A 213 -1.35 0.54 -3.73
N ARG A 214 -0.54 -0.35 -3.12
CA ARG A 214 0.29 -0.01 -1.94
C ARG A 214 1.32 1.05 -2.26
N ILE A 215 2.02 0.93 -3.38
CA ILE A 215 2.98 1.93 -3.85
C ILE A 215 2.28 3.29 -3.99
N LEU A 216 1.15 3.34 -4.69
CA LEU A 216 0.39 4.57 -4.84
C LEU A 216 -0.08 5.12 -3.49
N ALA A 217 -0.55 4.27 -2.57
CA ALA A 217 -0.98 4.67 -1.24
C ALA A 217 0.15 5.34 -0.44
N VAL A 218 1.38 4.84 -0.56
CA VAL A 218 2.56 5.44 0.07
C VAL A 218 2.90 6.77 -0.59
N LEU A 219 2.98 6.82 -1.93
CA LEU A 219 3.38 8.01 -2.68
C LEU A 219 2.37 9.16 -2.62
N ILE A 220 1.08 8.86 -2.46
CA ILE A 220 0.01 9.87 -2.32
C ILE A 220 -0.17 10.33 -0.87
N CYS A 221 0.31 9.56 0.11
CA CYS A 221 0.15 9.88 1.51
C CYS A 221 0.98 11.12 1.86
N PRO A 222 0.38 12.18 2.44
CA PRO A 222 1.16 13.36 2.82
C PRO A 222 2.21 13.06 3.89
N ASP A 223 1.93 12.13 4.80
CA ASP A 223 2.81 11.83 5.95
C ASP A 223 2.79 10.33 6.29
N PRO A 224 3.40 9.47 5.44
CA PRO A 224 3.42 8.02 5.66
C PRO A 224 4.08 7.65 7.00
N GLY A 225 5.03 8.46 7.47
CA GLY A 225 5.65 8.33 8.79
C GLY A 225 4.69 8.48 9.98
N ARG A 226 3.58 9.20 9.79
CA ARG A 226 2.54 9.38 10.83
C ARG A 226 1.22 8.70 10.49
N HIS A 227 1.22 7.79 9.52
CA HIS A 227 0.01 7.12 9.08
C HIS A 227 0.08 5.60 9.36
N PRO A 228 -0.38 5.13 10.55
CA PRO A 228 -0.25 3.72 10.95
C PRO A 228 -0.88 2.72 9.99
N ARG A 229 -2.01 3.08 9.36
CA ARG A 229 -2.70 2.22 8.38
C ARG A 229 -1.85 1.99 7.14
N VAL A 230 -1.27 3.04 6.55
CA VAL A 230 -0.33 2.93 5.42
C VAL A 230 0.94 2.20 5.82
N ALA A 231 1.48 2.45 7.02
CA ALA A 231 2.65 1.74 7.50
C ALA A 231 2.41 0.22 7.55
N ARG A 232 1.28 -0.20 8.14
CA ARG A 232 0.94 -1.61 8.32
C ARG A 232 0.49 -2.31 7.03
N LEU A 233 -0.40 -1.70 6.26
CA LEU A 233 -1.04 -2.36 5.10
C LEU A 233 -0.29 -2.13 3.78
N CYS A 234 0.64 -1.16 3.74
CA CYS A 234 1.38 -0.82 2.52
C CYS A 234 2.90 -0.95 2.72
N LEU A 235 3.51 -0.23 3.66
CA LEU A 235 4.96 -0.26 3.82
C LEU A 235 5.48 -1.63 4.24
N SER A 236 4.87 -2.27 5.25
CA SER A 236 5.28 -3.60 5.72
C SER A 236 5.25 -4.66 4.60
N PRO A 237 4.15 -4.84 3.83
CA PRO A 237 4.14 -5.82 2.75
C PRO A 237 5.17 -5.55 1.64
N LEU A 238 5.53 -4.29 1.38
CA LEU A 238 6.51 -3.91 0.37
C LEU A 238 7.97 -4.20 0.77
N VAL A 239 8.21 -4.56 2.04
CA VAL A 239 9.54 -4.98 2.53
C VAL A 239 10.10 -6.17 1.77
N LYS A 240 9.25 -7.08 1.31
CA LYS A 240 9.69 -8.33 0.69
C LYS A 240 10.33 -8.15 -0.68
N ASP A 241 9.98 -7.10 -1.41
CA ASP A 241 10.20 -7.03 -2.87
C ASP A 241 10.52 -5.63 -3.42
N VAL A 242 10.29 -4.57 -2.64
CA VAL A 242 10.47 -3.18 -3.10
C VAL A 242 11.41 -2.39 -2.18
N ILE A 243 11.31 -2.59 -0.87
CA ILE A 243 12.07 -1.83 0.12
C ILE A 243 13.39 -2.53 0.44
N THR A 244 14.46 -1.75 0.58
CA THR A 244 15.80 -2.29 0.90
C THR A 244 15.92 -2.64 2.39
N GLU A 245 16.87 -3.51 2.75
CA GLU A 245 17.16 -3.89 4.14
C GLU A 245 17.41 -2.66 5.05
N THR A 246 18.01 -1.60 4.51
CA THR A 246 18.26 -0.36 5.28
C THR A 246 16.95 0.32 5.65
N ALA A 247 16.03 0.44 4.70
CA ALA A 247 14.73 1.06 4.95
C ALA A 247 13.85 0.18 5.82
N GLU A 248 13.84 -1.13 5.60
CA GLU A 248 13.18 -2.12 6.45
C GLU A 248 13.64 -1.99 7.91
N SER A 249 14.96 -2.00 8.16
CA SER A 249 15.51 -1.87 9.51
C SER A 249 15.03 -0.58 10.20
N ARG A 250 15.01 0.54 9.49
CA ARG A 250 14.54 1.83 10.02
C ARG A 250 13.04 1.85 10.24
N LEU A 251 12.26 1.20 9.37
CA LEU A 251 10.83 1.04 9.53
C LEU A 251 10.53 0.20 10.78
N HIS A 252 11.18 -0.95 10.97
CA HIS A 252 11.04 -1.77 12.18
C HIS A 252 11.46 -1.00 13.43
N GLN A 253 12.57 -0.26 13.38
CA GLN A 253 12.96 0.57 14.50
C GLN A 253 11.92 1.66 14.78
N SER A 254 11.28 2.21 13.75
CA SER A 254 10.34 3.34 13.88
C SER A 254 8.93 2.94 14.31
N PHE A 255 8.46 1.78 13.86
CA PHE A 255 7.08 1.33 14.03
C PHE A 255 6.97 0.10 14.94
N GLY A 256 8.08 -0.60 15.21
CA GLY A 256 8.10 -1.83 16.02
C GLY A 256 7.22 -2.92 15.43
N ALA A 257 6.57 -3.68 16.32
CA ALA A 257 5.60 -4.72 15.97
C ALA A 257 4.38 -4.21 15.18
N ALA A 258 4.19 -2.90 15.02
CA ALA A 258 3.10 -2.36 14.19
C ALA A 258 3.28 -2.65 12.68
N LEU A 259 4.46 -3.15 12.27
CA LEU A 259 4.70 -3.68 10.93
C LEU A 259 4.47 -5.19 10.84
N ASP A 260 4.28 -5.90 11.96
CA ASP A 260 4.01 -7.32 11.90
C ASP A 260 2.62 -7.51 11.26
N PRO A 261 2.52 -8.32 10.19
CA PRO A 261 1.25 -8.55 9.53
C PRO A 261 0.31 -9.23 10.52
N VAL A 262 -0.87 -8.63 10.74
CA VAL A 262 -1.95 -9.26 11.49
C VAL A 262 -2.55 -10.35 10.61
N TRP A 263 -1.94 -11.53 10.62
CA TRP A 263 -2.57 -12.72 10.07
C TRP A 263 -3.51 -13.29 11.12
N GLY A 264 -4.82 -13.21 10.87
CA GLY A 264 -5.84 -13.93 11.61
C GLY A 264 -6.46 -13.16 12.78
N ALA A 265 -7.64 -12.61 12.52
CA ALA A 265 -8.80 -12.70 13.40
C ALA A 265 -9.97 -13.22 12.57
#